data_AF-A0A702JAV1-F1
#
_entry.id   AF-A0A702JAV1-F1
#
_cell.length_a   1.000
_cell.length_b   1.000
_cell.length_c   1.000
_cell.angle_alpha   90.00
_cell.angle_beta   90.00
_cell.angle_gamma   90.00
#
_symmetry.space_group_name_H-M   'P 1'
#
loop_
_entity.id
_entity.type
_entity.pdbx_description
1 polymer ?
#
loop_
_entity_poly.entity_id
_entity_poly.type
_entity_poly.pdbx_seq_one_letter_code
_entity_poly.pdbx_strand_id
1 'polypeptide(L)'
;MTTAEQRAFARKVECEEDGLYYARYFFKQRTGGKMIVAPHHKVIQQTLDRVIDGEIQRLIINVPPGYTKTELATINMMGRGLAINNRARFMHLSYSHNLALLNSSTARGMIKSQAYQSMWPMALRDDADSKAMWWTEHGGGVYASSAAGQVTGFRAGHMEAGWQGALIIDDPVKPDDAYSDTVRNGVNNRFNETIKSRLAIETTPMIVIMQRIHYHDLSGYLLRGGSGEKWHHLNLPVIIDNSQPYAAQYPENSHAIPIDHGLPDGWLWPFKHNESHRVSLFSHRRTAEAQYMQKPRRFNAEGALWTEVMISAARELQIHHDKVRTVVAIDPQATNSDESDETGIVAASSYGAGDKKQFSVDGDYSGKYSPAGWAKKAISAYEQHEADAIVIETNQGGDMAEETLRNAGFKGRIIRVHASKGKYARAEPISALYEQGRVANQGNLYVLENQLMEYIPATAKKSPDRLDAMVYALTELNGTQPMGMMIPKRLQGR
;
A
#
# COMPACT_ATOMS: atom_id res chain seq x y z
N MET A 1 40.46 -33.23 16.11
CA MET A 1 39.69 -32.00 16.36
C MET A 1 39.41 -31.88 17.86
N THR A 2 39.61 -30.70 18.44
CA THR A 2 39.19 -30.40 19.81
C THR A 2 37.66 -30.33 19.90
N THR A 3 37.09 -30.43 21.11
CA THR A 3 35.64 -30.24 21.33
C THR A 3 35.14 -28.88 20.83
N ALA A 4 36.00 -27.85 20.85
CA ALA A 4 35.68 -26.53 20.32
C ALA A 4 35.61 -26.52 18.79
N GLU A 5 36.55 -27.18 18.12
CA GLU A 5 36.56 -27.34 16.65
C GLU A 5 35.38 -28.15 16.15
N GLN A 6 35.01 -29.23 16.86
CA GLN A 6 33.82 -30.03 16.53
C GLN A 6 32.53 -29.21 16.63
N ARG A 7 32.40 -28.37 17.67
CA ARG A 7 31.26 -27.46 17.82
C ARG A 7 31.21 -26.38 16.75
N ALA A 8 32.36 -25.81 16.37
CA ALA A 8 32.45 -24.83 15.31
C ALA A 8 32.07 -25.44 13.95
N PHE A 9 32.56 -26.66 13.66
CA PHE A 9 32.21 -27.39 12.45
C PHE A 9 30.71 -27.74 12.38
N ALA A 10 30.11 -28.24 13.47
CA ALA A 10 28.68 -28.53 13.51
C ALA A 10 27.83 -27.27 13.27
N ARG A 11 28.20 -26.14 13.88
CA ARG A 11 27.53 -24.85 13.65
C ARG A 11 27.68 -24.35 12.23
N LYS A 12 28.85 -24.54 11.63
CA LYS A 12 29.13 -24.18 10.24
C LYS A 12 28.14 -24.89 9.32
N VAL A 13 28.03 -26.21 9.44
CA VAL A 13 27.08 -27.02 8.65
C VAL A 13 25.65 -26.55 8.86
N GLU A 14 25.22 -26.37 10.11
CA GLU A 14 23.86 -25.92 10.42
C GLU A 14 23.56 -24.51 9.85
N CYS A 15 24.54 -23.61 9.82
CA CYS A 15 24.42 -22.30 9.21
C CYS A 15 24.38 -22.34 7.67
N GLU A 16 25.08 -23.28 7.05
CA GLU A 16 25.08 -23.50 5.60
C GLU A 16 23.76 -24.13 5.15
N GLU A 17 23.17 -25.05 5.92
CA GLU A 17 21.92 -25.74 5.58
C GLU A 17 20.65 -24.97 6.00
N ASP A 18 20.67 -24.28 7.15
CA ASP A 18 19.51 -23.55 7.69
C ASP A 18 19.83 -22.04 7.79
N GLY A 19 19.32 -21.27 6.83
CA GLY A 19 19.50 -19.83 6.83
C GLY A 19 18.82 -19.11 8.01
N LEU A 20 17.79 -19.70 8.63
CA LEU A 20 17.12 -19.13 9.79
C LEU A 20 17.95 -19.38 11.04
N TYR A 21 18.60 -20.55 11.11
CA TYR A 21 19.62 -20.80 12.13
C TYR A 21 20.75 -19.79 12.03
N TYR A 22 21.31 -19.58 10.84
CA TYR A 22 22.34 -18.55 10.60
C TYR A 22 21.88 -17.18 11.13
N ALA A 23 20.67 -16.75 10.74
CA ALA A 23 20.12 -15.46 11.14
C ALA A 23 19.99 -15.34 12.67
N ARG A 24 19.44 -16.35 13.34
CA ARG A 24 19.26 -16.37 14.80
C ARG A 24 20.60 -16.37 15.53
N TYR A 25 21.57 -17.13 15.03
CA TYR A 25 22.89 -17.24 15.62
C TYR A 25 23.60 -15.89 15.58
N PHE A 26 23.72 -15.27 14.40
CA PHE A 26 24.43 -14.00 14.25
C PHE A 26 23.67 -12.81 14.82
N PHE A 27 22.33 -12.84 14.83
CA PHE A 27 21.54 -11.88 15.59
C PHE A 27 21.91 -11.91 17.07
N LYS A 28 22.02 -13.11 17.68
CA LYS A 28 22.43 -13.25 19.08
C LYS A 28 23.86 -12.80 19.32
N GLN A 29 24.80 -13.14 18.44
CA GLN A 29 26.19 -12.71 18.58
C GLN A 29 26.33 -11.19 18.54
N ARG A 30 25.56 -10.52 17.68
CA ARG A 30 25.67 -9.07 17.47
C ARG A 30 24.88 -8.25 18.50
N THR A 31 23.71 -8.72 18.91
CA THR A 31 22.80 -7.95 19.79
C THR A 31 22.82 -8.42 21.25
N GLY A 32 23.41 -9.59 21.53
CA GLY A 32 23.32 -10.26 22.83
C GLY A 32 21.96 -10.92 23.12
N GLY A 33 20.91 -10.56 22.39
CA GLY A 33 19.54 -11.04 22.57
C GLY A 33 19.19 -12.21 21.65
N LYS A 34 18.28 -13.09 22.09
CA LYS A 34 17.70 -14.11 21.20
C LYS A 34 16.70 -13.45 20.26
N MET A 35 16.81 -13.72 18.96
CA MET A 35 15.80 -13.33 17.98
C MET A 35 14.46 -13.99 18.32
N ILE A 36 13.40 -13.19 18.39
CA ILE A 36 12.02 -13.68 18.55
C ILE A 36 11.54 -14.14 17.17
N VAL A 37 11.49 -15.45 16.97
CA VAL A 37 11.10 -16.05 15.70
C VAL A 37 9.58 -16.12 15.60
N ALA A 38 9.07 -15.92 14.39
CA ALA A 38 7.65 -16.00 14.05
C ALA A 38 7.49 -16.74 12.72
N PRO A 39 6.29 -17.27 12.39
CA PRO A 39 6.06 -18.02 11.16
C PRO A 39 6.53 -17.31 9.88
N HIS A 40 6.27 -16.00 9.75
CA HIS A 40 6.69 -15.23 8.57
C HIS A 40 8.22 -15.19 8.37
N HIS A 41 9.02 -15.25 9.44
CA HIS A 41 10.47 -15.31 9.32
C HIS A 41 10.92 -16.62 8.65
N LYS A 42 10.22 -17.74 8.91
CA LYS A 42 10.48 -19.01 8.23
C LYS A 42 10.16 -18.92 6.75
N VAL A 43 9.02 -18.34 6.39
CA VAL A 43 8.59 -18.15 5.00
C VAL A 43 9.56 -17.26 4.22
N ILE A 44 9.95 -16.12 4.80
CA ILE A 44 10.94 -15.22 4.19
C ILE A 44 12.25 -15.96 3.97
N GLN A 45 12.74 -16.68 4.99
CA GLN A 45 14.01 -17.39 4.88
C GLN A 45 13.97 -18.51 3.83
N GLN A 46 12.94 -19.35 3.83
CA GLN A 46 12.75 -20.39 2.82
C GLN A 46 12.72 -19.80 1.41
N THR A 47 12.13 -18.62 1.25
CA THR A 47 12.13 -17.89 -0.03
C THR A 47 13.52 -17.38 -0.42
N LEU A 48 14.31 -16.89 0.54
CA LEU A 48 15.70 -16.47 0.31
C LEU A 48 16.62 -17.67 0.02
N ASP A 49 16.37 -18.83 0.62
CA ASP A 49 17.12 -20.05 0.34
C ASP A 49 16.91 -20.49 -1.12
N ARG A 50 15.67 -20.44 -1.63
CA ARG A 50 15.37 -20.67 -3.05
C ARG A 50 16.06 -19.68 -4.00
N VAL A 51 16.44 -18.49 -3.53
CA VAL A 51 17.29 -17.56 -4.31
C VAL A 51 18.73 -18.05 -4.37
N ILE A 52 19.28 -18.54 -3.25
CA ILE A 52 20.64 -19.09 -3.18
C ILE A 52 20.75 -20.35 -4.04
N ASP A 53 19.74 -21.21 -4.00
CA ASP A 53 19.66 -22.44 -4.80
C ASP A 53 19.48 -22.18 -6.30
N GLY A 54 19.21 -20.93 -6.69
CA GLY A 54 19.04 -20.51 -8.08
C GLY A 54 17.65 -20.72 -8.66
N GLU A 55 16.68 -21.18 -7.86
CA GLU A 55 15.28 -21.32 -8.27
C GLU A 55 14.61 -19.97 -8.54
N ILE A 56 14.97 -18.94 -7.75
CA ILE A 56 14.41 -17.59 -7.84
C ILE A 56 15.50 -16.59 -8.20
N GLN A 57 15.40 -16.01 -9.40
CA GLN A 57 16.34 -14.97 -9.87
C GLN A 57 15.80 -13.55 -9.72
N ARG A 58 14.49 -13.39 -9.57
CA ARG A 58 13.80 -12.10 -9.46
C ARG A 58 12.81 -12.21 -8.32
N LEU A 59 13.13 -11.61 -7.19
CA LEU A 59 12.36 -11.69 -5.97
C LEU A 59 11.91 -10.29 -5.52
N ILE A 60 10.62 -10.15 -5.22
CA ILE A 60 10.05 -9.05 -4.48
C ILE A 60 9.48 -9.60 -3.18
N ILE A 61 9.93 -9.06 -2.04
CA ILE A 61 9.33 -9.31 -0.72
C ILE A 61 8.67 -8.01 -0.26
N ASN A 62 7.35 -8.03 -0.13
CA ASN A 62 6.59 -6.94 0.48
C ASN A 62 6.14 -7.31 1.89
N VAL A 63 6.59 -6.54 2.88
CA VAL A 63 6.38 -6.82 4.30
C VAL A 63 6.37 -5.52 5.12
N PRO A 64 5.57 -5.40 6.20
CA PRO A 64 5.44 -4.15 6.94
C PRO A 64 6.73 -3.64 7.60
N PRO A 65 6.78 -2.35 7.96
CA PRO A 65 7.95 -1.77 8.62
C PRO A 65 8.27 -2.45 9.95
N GLY A 66 9.56 -2.72 10.15
CA GLY A 66 10.11 -3.36 11.36
C GLY A 66 9.77 -4.85 11.51
N TYR A 67 9.45 -5.56 10.43
CA TYR A 67 9.28 -7.02 10.41
C TYR A 67 10.56 -7.70 9.91
N THR A 68 11.71 -7.25 10.40
CA THR A 68 13.01 -7.92 10.24
C THR A 68 13.52 -8.06 8.79
N LYS A 69 12.96 -7.29 7.86
CA LYS A 69 13.30 -7.30 6.43
C LYS A 69 14.79 -7.15 6.12
N THR A 70 15.39 -6.04 6.53
CA THR A 70 16.81 -5.72 6.32
C THR A 70 17.74 -6.73 6.98
N GLU A 71 17.36 -7.27 8.13
CA GLU A 71 18.17 -8.27 8.83
C GLU A 71 18.31 -9.54 7.97
N LEU A 72 17.19 -10.09 7.48
CA LEU A 72 17.18 -11.34 6.72
C LEU A 72 17.68 -11.15 5.29
N ALA A 73 17.04 -10.28 4.51
CA ALA A 73 17.24 -10.21 3.06
C ALA A 73 18.42 -9.33 2.63
N THR A 74 18.99 -8.55 3.55
CA THR A 74 20.14 -7.67 3.27
C THR A 74 21.38 -8.14 4.04
N ILE A 75 21.40 -7.97 5.37
CA ILE A 75 22.60 -8.20 6.19
C ILE A 75 22.98 -9.69 6.19
N ASN A 76 22.02 -10.56 6.50
CA ASN A 76 22.27 -12.00 6.54
C ASN A 76 22.45 -12.60 5.16
N MET A 77 21.77 -12.08 4.13
CA MET A 77 21.97 -12.50 2.75
C MET A 77 23.41 -12.27 2.27
N MET A 78 23.98 -11.09 2.55
CA MET A 78 25.38 -10.80 2.23
C MET A 78 26.35 -11.70 3.01
N GLY A 79 26.11 -11.86 4.32
CA GLY A 79 26.95 -12.69 5.18
C GLY A 79 26.91 -14.18 4.83
N ARG A 80 25.72 -14.79 4.85
CA ARG A 80 25.55 -16.21 4.53
C ARG A 80 25.92 -16.52 3.09
N GLY A 81 25.61 -15.62 2.16
CA GLY A 81 25.99 -15.82 0.77
C GLY A 81 27.51 -15.85 0.56
N LEU A 82 28.29 -15.07 1.33
CA LEU A 82 29.75 -15.17 1.36
C LEU A 82 30.26 -16.41 2.09
N ALA A 83 29.55 -16.87 3.12
CA ALA A 83 29.87 -18.13 3.80
C ALA A 83 29.78 -19.33 2.84
N ILE A 84 28.75 -19.34 1.99
CA ILE A 84 28.51 -20.38 0.98
C ILE A 84 29.50 -20.26 -0.19
N ASN A 85 29.75 -19.04 -0.67
CA ASN A 85 30.73 -18.77 -1.70
C ASN A 85 31.53 -17.51 -1.35
N ASN A 86 32.80 -17.68 -0.97
CA ASN A 86 33.68 -16.55 -0.62
C ASN A 86 34.00 -15.60 -1.78
N ARG A 87 33.65 -15.98 -3.02
CA ARG A 87 33.73 -15.14 -4.21
C ARG A 87 32.42 -14.40 -4.49
N ALA A 88 31.35 -14.62 -3.72
CA ALA A 88 30.09 -13.96 -3.96
C ALA A 88 30.23 -12.42 -3.90
N ARG A 89 29.71 -11.72 -4.92
CA ARG A 89 29.73 -10.26 -5.01
C ARG A 89 28.33 -9.69 -4.93
N PHE A 90 28.12 -8.81 -3.96
CA PHE A 90 26.84 -8.15 -3.72
C PHE A 90 26.88 -6.68 -4.09
N MET A 91 25.75 -6.23 -4.63
CA MET A 91 25.44 -4.82 -4.78
C MET A 91 24.23 -4.51 -3.90
N HIS A 92 24.43 -3.70 -2.87
CA HIS A 92 23.38 -3.30 -1.92
C HIS A 92 22.95 -1.85 -2.16
N LEU A 93 21.69 -1.64 -2.47
CA LEU A 93 21.09 -0.33 -2.73
C LEU A 93 19.97 -0.05 -1.74
N SER A 94 19.91 1.18 -1.23
CA SER A 94 18.82 1.66 -0.36
C SER A 94 18.50 3.14 -0.61
N TYR A 95 17.34 3.65 -0.23
CA TYR A 95 16.99 5.06 -0.42
C TYR A 95 18.02 6.00 0.22
N SER A 96 18.58 5.61 1.37
CA SER A 96 19.55 6.40 2.12
C SER A 96 20.96 5.84 1.97
N HIS A 97 21.89 6.69 1.55
CA HIS A 97 23.31 6.33 1.49
C HIS A 97 23.82 5.87 2.86
N ASN A 98 23.50 6.60 3.92
CA ASN A 98 23.94 6.25 5.27
C ASN A 98 23.36 4.92 5.76
N LEU A 99 22.11 4.59 5.41
CA LEU A 99 21.54 3.28 5.75
C LEU A 99 22.21 2.15 4.97
N ALA A 100 22.51 2.36 3.68
CA ALA A 100 23.27 1.39 2.89
C ALA A 100 24.65 1.11 3.50
N LEU A 101 25.37 2.16 3.90
CA LEU A 101 26.67 2.06 4.58
C LEU A 101 26.56 1.36 5.94
N LEU A 102 25.50 1.61 6.70
CA LEU A 102 25.27 0.97 8.00
C LEU A 102 25.05 -0.54 7.84
N ASN A 103 24.23 -0.96 6.87
CA ASN A 103 23.96 -2.36 6.59
C ASN A 103 25.23 -3.09 6.12
N SER A 104 25.99 -2.46 5.22
CA SER A 104 27.28 -2.97 4.75
C SER A 104 28.30 -3.10 5.90
N SER A 105 28.43 -2.06 6.72
CA SER A 105 29.31 -2.08 7.90
C SER A 105 28.91 -3.15 8.90
N THR A 106 27.61 -3.42 9.03
CA THR A 106 27.08 -4.47 9.92
C THR A 106 27.45 -5.86 9.41
N ALA A 107 27.22 -6.14 8.12
CA ALA A 107 27.60 -7.41 7.50
C ALA A 107 29.12 -7.64 7.57
N ARG A 108 29.91 -6.60 7.29
CA ARG A 108 31.37 -6.63 7.43
C ARG A 108 31.81 -6.93 8.87
N GLY A 109 31.19 -6.27 9.86
CA GLY A 109 31.49 -6.52 11.28
C GLY A 109 31.17 -7.96 11.70
N MET A 110 30.07 -8.52 11.20
CA MET A 110 29.72 -9.93 11.38
C MET A 110 30.78 -10.85 10.78
N ILE A 111 31.22 -10.59 9.54
CA ILE A 111 32.26 -11.39 8.86
C ILE A 111 33.61 -11.32 9.58
N LYS A 112 34.00 -10.15 10.10
CA LYS A 112 35.24 -9.99 10.89
C LYS A 112 35.16 -10.60 12.29
N SER A 113 33.98 -11.00 12.76
CA SER A 113 33.82 -11.55 14.11
C SER A 113 34.54 -12.89 14.27
N GLN A 114 35.06 -13.15 15.47
CA GLN A 114 35.71 -14.43 15.79
C GLN A 114 34.77 -15.63 15.52
N ALA A 115 33.48 -15.47 15.79
CA ALA A 115 32.48 -16.50 15.54
C ALA A 115 32.41 -16.87 14.04
N TYR A 116 32.32 -15.87 13.17
CA TYR A 116 32.28 -16.10 11.72
C TYR A 116 33.61 -16.68 11.22
N GLN A 117 34.74 -16.08 11.59
CA GLN A 117 36.07 -16.51 11.15
C GLN A 117 36.43 -17.93 11.62
N SER A 118 35.90 -18.38 12.76
CA SER A 118 36.09 -19.77 13.22
C SER A 118 35.37 -20.82 12.35
N MET A 119 34.34 -20.40 11.60
CA MET A 119 33.56 -21.28 10.72
C MET A 119 33.97 -21.13 9.26
N TRP A 120 34.17 -19.89 8.81
CA TRP A 120 34.60 -19.53 7.46
C TRP A 120 35.76 -18.53 7.53
N PRO A 121 37.00 -19.03 7.66
CA PRO A 121 38.19 -18.16 7.58
C PRO A 121 38.18 -17.38 6.27
N MET A 122 38.17 -16.06 6.37
CA MET A 122 38.03 -15.17 5.22
C MET A 122 38.72 -13.83 5.49
N ALA A 123 39.89 -13.65 4.87
CA ALA A 123 40.61 -12.40 4.91
C ALA A 123 39.96 -11.35 3.99
N LEU A 124 39.92 -10.10 4.46
CA LEU A 124 39.53 -8.94 3.65
C LEU A 124 40.78 -8.21 3.21
N ARG A 125 40.72 -7.58 2.03
CA ARG A 125 41.84 -6.80 1.48
C ARG A 125 42.01 -5.49 2.23
N ASP A 126 43.25 -5.10 2.49
CA ASP A 126 43.58 -3.84 3.17
C ASP A 126 43.28 -2.59 2.33
N ASP A 127 43.44 -2.69 1.00
CA ASP A 127 43.26 -1.59 0.04
C ASP A 127 41.79 -1.30 -0.29
N ALA A 128 40.88 -2.19 0.11
CA ALA A 128 39.45 -2.08 -0.10
C ALA A 128 38.70 -2.49 1.17
N ASP A 129 38.78 -1.63 2.19
CA ASP A 129 38.22 -1.89 3.51
C ASP A 129 37.40 -0.70 4.07
N SER A 130 36.42 -0.22 3.29
CA SER A 130 35.53 0.89 3.67
C SER A 130 34.10 0.43 3.97
N LYS A 131 33.27 1.29 4.57
CA LYS A 131 31.84 1.00 4.77
C LYS A 131 31.07 0.91 3.44
N ALA A 132 31.52 1.62 2.41
CA ALA A 132 30.87 1.65 1.10
C ALA A 132 31.27 0.47 0.22
N MET A 133 32.50 0.01 0.37
CA MET A 133 33.08 -1.03 -0.46
C MET A 133 34.12 -1.81 0.33
N TRP A 134 33.97 -3.13 0.33
CA TRP A 134 34.97 -4.04 0.88
C TRP A 134 35.04 -5.35 0.10
N TRP A 135 36.25 -5.89 -0.04
CA TRP A 135 36.51 -7.12 -0.79
C TRP A 135 37.24 -8.15 0.07
N THR A 136 36.92 -9.42 -0.18
CA THR A 136 37.70 -10.57 0.27
C THR A 136 38.95 -10.72 -0.60
N GLU A 137 39.96 -11.42 -0.11
CA GLU A 137 41.14 -11.76 -0.93
C GLU A 137 40.76 -12.59 -2.18
N HIS A 138 39.66 -13.35 -2.10
CA HIS A 138 39.15 -14.21 -3.17
C HIS A 138 38.27 -13.49 -4.22
N GLY A 139 38.06 -12.18 -4.06
CA GLY A 139 37.32 -11.36 -5.04
C GLY A 139 35.80 -11.30 -4.82
N GLY A 140 35.28 -11.94 -3.77
CA GLY A 140 33.93 -11.66 -3.25
C GLY A 140 33.88 -10.40 -2.40
N GLY A 141 32.69 -9.90 -2.07
CA GLY A 141 32.53 -8.72 -1.23
C GLY A 141 31.24 -7.94 -1.48
N VAL A 142 31.20 -6.72 -0.98
CA VAL A 142 29.99 -5.87 -1.03
C VAL A 142 30.35 -4.48 -1.53
N TYR A 143 29.54 -3.99 -2.46
CA TYR A 143 29.42 -2.57 -2.78
C TYR A 143 28.06 -2.05 -2.31
N ALA A 144 28.04 -1.01 -1.49
CA ALA A 144 26.85 -0.42 -0.92
C ALA A 144 26.73 1.07 -1.27
N SER A 145 25.57 1.46 -1.80
CA SER A 145 25.32 2.84 -2.23
C SER A 145 23.83 3.19 -2.09
N SER A 146 23.49 4.46 -2.31
CA SER A 146 22.08 4.82 -2.40
C SER A 146 21.50 4.38 -3.74
N ALA A 147 20.21 4.04 -3.76
CA ALA A 147 19.46 3.70 -4.96
C ALA A 147 19.38 4.86 -5.96
N ALA A 148 19.71 6.10 -5.55
CA ALA A 148 19.88 7.27 -6.40
C ALA A 148 21.36 7.65 -6.65
N GLY A 149 22.31 7.10 -5.90
CA GLY A 149 23.75 7.40 -5.98
C GLY A 149 24.45 6.62 -7.08
N GLN A 150 25.62 7.08 -7.54
CA GLN A 150 26.36 6.48 -8.66
C GLN A 150 26.62 4.98 -8.45
N VAL A 151 26.33 4.16 -9.47
CA VAL A 151 26.46 2.68 -9.44
C VAL A 151 27.41 2.17 -10.56
N THR A 152 28.07 3.08 -11.28
CA THR A 152 28.92 2.75 -12.43
C THR A 152 30.22 2.04 -12.02
N GLY A 153 30.61 1.00 -12.75
CA GLY A 153 31.89 0.30 -12.57
C GLY A 153 31.82 -0.97 -11.69
N PHE A 154 30.69 -1.21 -11.03
CA PHE A 154 30.49 -2.38 -10.17
C PHE A 154 29.40 -3.29 -10.72
N ARG A 155 29.49 -4.59 -10.43
CA ARG A 155 28.48 -5.59 -10.78
C ARG A 155 28.24 -6.54 -9.60
N ALA A 156 26.99 -6.97 -9.45
CA ALA A 156 26.63 -8.11 -8.61
C ALA A 156 26.93 -9.40 -9.37
N GLY A 157 27.50 -10.39 -8.69
CA GLY A 157 27.87 -11.66 -9.30
C GLY A 157 29.23 -11.69 -10.02
N HIS A 158 29.57 -12.88 -10.51
CA HIS A 158 30.65 -13.16 -11.45
C HIS A 158 30.07 -13.72 -12.75
N MET A 159 30.88 -13.73 -13.82
CA MET A 159 30.52 -14.39 -15.09
C MET A 159 30.74 -15.90 -15.00
N GLU A 160 30.12 -16.53 -14.00
CA GLU A 160 30.25 -17.95 -13.66
C GLU A 160 28.88 -18.50 -13.27
N ALA A 161 28.64 -19.80 -13.46
CA ALA A 161 27.38 -20.44 -13.07
C ALA A 161 27.25 -20.57 -11.54
N GLY A 162 26.03 -20.85 -11.09
CA GLY A 162 25.71 -21.07 -9.67
C GLY A 162 25.59 -19.78 -8.85
N TRP A 163 25.62 -19.93 -7.52
CA TRP A 163 25.52 -18.82 -6.58
C TRP A 163 26.77 -17.94 -6.61
N GLN A 164 26.66 -16.72 -7.16
CA GLN A 164 27.76 -15.77 -7.28
C GLN A 164 27.53 -14.46 -6.50
N GLY A 165 26.47 -14.39 -5.69
CA GLY A 165 26.00 -13.17 -5.02
C GLY A 165 24.73 -12.60 -5.66
N ALA A 166 24.29 -11.42 -5.20
CA ALA A 166 23.01 -10.84 -5.61
C ALA A 166 23.04 -9.31 -5.65
N LEU A 167 22.11 -8.73 -6.42
CA LEU A 167 21.76 -7.32 -6.34
C LEU A 167 20.58 -7.17 -5.37
N ILE A 168 20.78 -6.47 -4.26
CA ILE A 168 19.80 -6.29 -3.20
C ILE A 168 19.35 -4.82 -3.20
N ILE A 169 18.04 -4.60 -3.24
CA ILE A 169 17.40 -3.29 -3.19
C ILE A 169 16.49 -3.26 -1.96
N ASP A 170 16.93 -2.58 -0.89
CA ASP A 170 16.25 -2.48 0.41
C ASP A 170 15.65 -1.08 0.60
N ASP A 171 14.33 -0.97 0.53
CA ASP A 171 13.58 0.29 0.57
C ASP A 171 14.20 1.35 -0.38
N PRO A 172 13.96 1.29 -1.71
CA PRO A 172 14.62 2.19 -2.66
C PRO A 172 14.13 3.64 -2.62
N VAL A 173 13.00 3.90 -1.96
CA VAL A 173 12.36 5.22 -1.87
C VAL A 173 11.96 5.46 -0.42
N LYS A 174 12.22 6.67 0.09
CA LYS A 174 11.75 7.10 1.41
C LYS A 174 10.23 7.27 1.40
N PRO A 175 9.48 6.84 2.44
CA PRO A 175 8.02 6.98 2.46
C PRO A 175 7.50 8.38 2.17
N ASP A 176 8.10 9.43 2.74
CA ASP A 176 7.67 10.81 2.53
C ASP A 176 7.83 11.26 1.07
N ASP A 177 8.86 10.76 0.39
CA ASP A 177 9.19 11.14 -0.98
C ASP A 177 8.37 10.33 -2.01
N ALA A 178 7.69 9.27 -1.59
CA ALA A 178 6.93 8.38 -2.47
C ALA A 178 5.73 9.07 -3.14
N TYR A 179 5.24 10.16 -2.53
CA TYR A 179 4.16 10.98 -3.07
C TYR A 179 4.64 11.96 -4.15
N SER A 180 5.96 12.16 -4.29
CA SER A 180 6.51 12.90 -5.42
C SER A 180 6.59 11.99 -6.64
N ASP A 181 5.76 12.29 -7.65
CA ASP A 181 5.78 11.58 -8.93
C ASP A 181 7.17 11.62 -9.57
N THR A 182 7.85 12.77 -9.52
CA THR A 182 9.20 12.95 -10.05
C THR A 182 10.21 12.03 -9.38
N VAL A 183 10.23 11.96 -8.04
CA VAL A 183 11.19 11.11 -7.30
C VAL A 183 10.91 9.64 -7.60
N ARG A 184 9.64 9.23 -7.54
CA ARG A 184 9.22 7.86 -7.75
C ARG A 184 9.48 7.37 -9.18
N ASN A 185 9.14 8.18 -10.18
CA ASN A 185 9.42 7.88 -11.58
C ASN A 185 10.93 7.87 -11.85
N GLY A 186 11.69 8.76 -11.21
CA GLY A 186 13.15 8.76 -11.29
C GLY A 186 13.75 7.44 -10.81
N VAL A 187 13.30 6.88 -9.69
CA VAL A 187 13.75 5.57 -9.21
C VAL A 187 13.36 4.44 -10.16
N ASN A 188 12.14 4.44 -10.68
CA ASN A 188 11.66 3.43 -11.63
C ASN A 188 12.45 3.46 -12.96
N ASN A 189 12.69 4.65 -13.51
CA ASN A 189 13.48 4.81 -14.74
C ASN A 189 14.93 4.37 -14.51
N ARG A 190 15.52 4.78 -13.38
CA ARG A 190 16.88 4.40 -12.99
C ARG A 190 17.05 2.90 -12.82
N PHE A 191 16.02 2.20 -12.35
CA PHE A 191 16.05 0.74 -12.28
C PHE A 191 16.36 0.14 -13.64
N ASN A 192 15.63 0.54 -14.68
CA ASN A 192 15.80 0.02 -16.05
C ASN A 192 17.09 0.50 -16.72
N GLU A 193 17.41 1.78 -16.60
CA GLU A 193 18.56 2.37 -17.30
C GLU A 193 19.91 1.97 -16.69
N THR A 194 19.98 1.89 -15.35
CA THR A 194 21.27 1.84 -14.63
C THR A 194 21.42 0.64 -13.71
N ILE A 195 20.38 0.23 -12.98
CA ILE A 195 20.51 -0.81 -11.93
C ILE A 195 20.47 -2.21 -12.55
N LYS A 196 19.49 -2.48 -13.42
CA LYS A 196 19.32 -3.78 -14.07
C LYS A 196 20.58 -4.22 -14.84
N SER A 197 21.28 -3.29 -15.47
CA SER A 197 22.52 -3.57 -16.21
C SER A 197 23.73 -3.91 -15.33
N ARG A 198 23.59 -3.88 -13.99
CA ARG A 198 24.66 -4.19 -13.01
C ARG A 198 24.75 -5.66 -12.64
N LEU A 199 23.97 -6.53 -13.25
CA LEU A 199 24.18 -7.95 -13.13
C LEU A 199 25.42 -8.38 -13.93
N ALA A 200 26.22 -9.29 -13.38
CA ALA A 200 27.32 -9.90 -14.12
C ALA A 200 26.81 -10.82 -15.23
N ILE A 201 25.75 -11.58 -14.94
CA ILE A 201 25.01 -12.42 -15.86
C ILE A 201 23.52 -12.30 -15.55
N GLU A 202 22.66 -12.59 -16.52
CA GLU A 202 21.20 -12.41 -16.36
C GLU A 202 20.64 -13.26 -15.20
N THR A 203 21.22 -14.43 -14.95
CA THR A 203 20.82 -15.33 -13.88
C THR A 203 21.27 -14.87 -12.49
N THR A 204 22.11 -13.83 -12.36
CA THR A 204 22.43 -13.25 -11.05
C THR A 204 21.14 -12.77 -10.40
N PRO A 205 20.84 -13.20 -9.16
CA PRO A 205 19.58 -12.83 -8.53
C PRO A 205 19.45 -11.33 -8.20
N MET A 206 18.22 -10.82 -8.33
CA MET A 206 17.80 -9.51 -7.84
C MET A 206 16.75 -9.69 -6.76
N ILE A 207 16.97 -9.08 -5.60
CA ILE A 207 16.06 -9.09 -4.47
C ILE A 207 15.63 -7.64 -4.19
N VAL A 208 14.35 -7.36 -4.34
CA VAL A 208 13.73 -6.13 -3.86
C VAL A 208 13.00 -6.47 -2.56
N ILE A 209 13.35 -5.81 -1.47
CA ILE A 209 12.65 -5.93 -0.20
C ILE A 209 12.22 -4.56 0.29
N MET A 210 10.92 -4.39 0.52
CA MET A 210 10.38 -3.12 0.98
C MET A 210 8.98 -3.26 1.56
N GLN A 211 8.56 -2.32 2.41
CA GLN A 211 7.13 -2.07 2.58
C GLN A 211 6.59 -1.34 1.35
N ARG A 212 5.37 -1.65 0.93
CA ARG A 212 4.69 -0.86 -0.11
C ARG A 212 4.40 0.54 0.42
N ILE A 213 4.73 1.56 -0.36
CA ILE A 213 4.57 2.97 0.03
C ILE A 213 3.70 3.74 -0.96
N HIS A 214 3.58 3.26 -2.20
CA HIS A 214 2.76 3.90 -3.22
C HIS A 214 2.31 2.89 -4.27
N TYR A 215 1.21 3.14 -4.97
CA TYR A 215 0.76 2.22 -6.02
C TYR A 215 1.80 2.04 -7.13
N HIS A 216 2.47 3.13 -7.51
CA HIS A 216 3.57 3.19 -8.49
C HIS A 216 4.98 3.14 -7.87
N ASP A 217 5.13 2.67 -6.62
CA ASP A 217 6.47 2.39 -6.08
C ASP A 217 7.20 1.29 -6.89
N LEU A 218 8.50 1.07 -6.63
CA LEU A 218 9.30 0.13 -7.42
C LEU A 218 8.68 -1.28 -7.46
N SER A 219 8.16 -1.78 -6.33
CA SER A 219 7.47 -3.08 -6.31
C SER A 219 6.25 -3.08 -7.22
N GLY A 220 5.36 -2.09 -7.10
CA GLY A 220 4.19 -1.99 -7.98
C GLY A 220 4.56 -1.82 -9.45
N TYR A 221 5.60 -1.04 -9.75
CA TYR A 221 6.11 -0.86 -11.10
C TYR A 221 6.57 -2.18 -11.72
N LEU A 222 7.41 -2.94 -11.01
CA LEU A 222 7.95 -4.22 -11.48
C LEU A 222 6.87 -5.30 -11.61
N LEU A 223 5.99 -5.43 -10.62
CA LEU A 223 4.90 -6.42 -10.62
C LEU A 223 3.88 -6.20 -11.75
N ARG A 224 3.81 -4.99 -12.30
CA ARG A 224 2.95 -4.63 -13.44
C ARG A 224 3.68 -4.55 -14.78
N GLY A 225 4.94 -5.03 -14.84
CA GLY A 225 5.70 -5.17 -16.09
C GLY A 225 6.65 -4.04 -16.40
N GLY A 226 6.94 -3.15 -15.45
CA GLY A 226 7.82 -2.01 -15.65
C GLY A 226 9.22 -2.36 -16.14
N SER A 227 9.75 -3.54 -15.81
CA SER A 227 11.05 -4.03 -16.33
C SER A 227 10.94 -5.06 -17.46
N GLY A 228 9.72 -5.43 -17.84
CA GLY A 228 9.41 -6.52 -18.78
C GLY A 228 9.64 -7.94 -18.24
N GLU A 229 10.24 -8.09 -17.06
CA GLU A 229 10.49 -9.40 -16.43
C GLU A 229 9.36 -9.80 -15.50
N LYS A 230 9.19 -11.12 -15.30
CA LYS A 230 8.33 -11.64 -14.25
C LYS A 230 9.10 -11.72 -12.92
N TRP A 231 8.42 -11.35 -11.84
CA TRP A 231 9.00 -11.31 -10.49
C TRP A 231 8.26 -12.26 -9.57
N HIS A 232 9.00 -13.10 -8.84
CA HIS A 232 8.43 -13.85 -7.74
C HIS A 232 8.05 -12.89 -6.62
N HIS A 233 6.82 -12.99 -6.12
CA HIS A 233 6.27 -12.02 -5.17
C HIS A 233 5.83 -12.73 -3.89
N LEU A 234 6.57 -12.50 -2.81
CA LEU A 234 6.18 -12.84 -1.46
C LEU A 234 5.53 -11.62 -0.80
N ASN A 235 4.21 -11.65 -0.67
CA ASN A 235 3.43 -10.56 -0.08
C ASN A 235 2.95 -10.94 1.32
N LEU A 236 3.34 -10.19 2.35
CA LEU A 236 3.07 -10.49 3.74
C LEU A 236 2.42 -9.29 4.44
N PRO A 237 1.09 -9.10 4.33
CA PRO A 237 0.39 -8.05 5.05
C PRO A 237 0.42 -8.26 6.57
N VAL A 238 0.23 -7.19 7.35
CA VAL A 238 0.20 -7.25 8.83
C VAL A 238 -0.92 -8.15 9.35
N ILE A 239 -2.01 -8.28 8.59
CA ILE A 239 -3.10 -9.22 8.80
C ILE A 239 -3.19 -10.07 7.54
N ILE A 240 -2.97 -11.37 7.67
CA ILE A 240 -3.18 -12.36 6.61
C ILE A 240 -4.68 -12.61 6.46
N ASP A 241 -5.14 -12.58 5.21
CA ASP A 241 -6.50 -12.89 4.79
C ASP A 241 -6.43 -13.76 3.52
N ASN A 242 -6.74 -15.04 3.68
CA ASN A 242 -6.72 -16.03 2.61
C ASN A 242 -8.11 -16.21 1.95
N SER A 243 -9.09 -15.35 2.24
CA SER A 243 -10.45 -15.46 1.68
C SER A 243 -10.51 -15.31 0.16
N GLN A 244 -9.48 -14.70 -0.45
CA GLN A 244 -9.39 -14.49 -1.88
C GLN A 244 -8.03 -14.94 -2.43
N PRO A 245 -7.98 -15.53 -3.64
CA PRO A 245 -6.71 -15.85 -4.28
C PRO A 245 -5.96 -14.59 -4.68
N TYR A 246 -4.63 -14.69 -4.80
CA TYR A 246 -3.76 -13.56 -5.14
C TYR A 246 -4.22 -12.77 -6.38
N ALA A 247 -4.68 -13.47 -7.44
CA ALA A 247 -5.15 -12.84 -8.67
C ALA A 247 -6.41 -11.97 -8.49
N ALA A 248 -7.28 -12.32 -7.54
CA ALA A 248 -8.43 -11.48 -7.18
C ALA A 248 -8.01 -10.28 -6.34
N GLN A 249 -7.03 -10.46 -5.44
CA GLN A 249 -6.54 -9.37 -4.60
C GLN A 249 -5.70 -8.34 -5.36
N TYR A 250 -4.96 -8.78 -6.38
CA TYR A 250 -4.00 -7.99 -7.15
C TYR A 250 -4.12 -8.23 -8.67
N PRO A 251 -5.29 -7.96 -9.28
CA PRO A 251 -5.56 -8.29 -10.69
C PRO A 251 -4.65 -7.56 -11.68
N GLU A 252 -4.08 -6.42 -11.27
CA GLU A 252 -3.23 -5.61 -12.12
C GLU A 252 -1.76 -6.06 -12.13
N ASN A 253 -1.34 -6.90 -11.18
CA ASN A 253 0.03 -7.41 -11.05
C ASN A 253 0.33 -8.51 -12.10
N SER A 254 0.23 -8.15 -13.38
CA SER A 254 0.32 -9.03 -14.55
C SER A 254 1.67 -9.75 -14.72
N HIS A 255 2.72 -9.26 -14.06
CA HIS A 255 4.07 -9.81 -14.12
C HIS A 255 4.51 -10.44 -12.79
N ALA A 256 3.59 -10.64 -11.85
CA ALA A 256 3.87 -11.36 -10.62
C ALA A 256 3.79 -12.89 -10.82
N ILE A 257 4.74 -13.59 -10.21
CA ILE A 257 4.67 -15.02 -9.91
C ILE A 257 4.43 -15.11 -8.39
N PRO A 258 3.19 -15.28 -7.92
CA PRO A 258 2.92 -15.27 -6.49
C PRO A 258 3.61 -16.44 -5.78
N ILE A 259 4.23 -16.15 -4.63
CA ILE A 259 4.74 -17.16 -3.71
C ILE A 259 3.67 -17.41 -2.64
N ASP A 260 3.22 -18.65 -2.54
CA ASP A 260 2.35 -19.07 -1.43
C ASP A 260 3.14 -19.07 -0.13
N HIS A 261 2.63 -18.34 0.87
CA HIS A 261 3.26 -18.24 2.19
C HIS A 261 2.77 -19.33 3.16
N GLY A 262 1.66 -20.01 2.88
CA GLY A 262 1.12 -21.08 3.74
C GLY A 262 0.83 -20.64 5.19
N LEU A 263 0.52 -19.36 5.40
CA LEU A 263 0.29 -18.78 6.73
C LEU A 263 -1.22 -18.73 6.99
N PRO A 264 -1.68 -19.02 8.22
CA PRO A 264 -3.09 -18.92 8.56
C PRO A 264 -3.56 -17.46 8.63
N ASP A 265 -4.87 -17.26 8.54
CA ASP A 265 -5.50 -15.95 8.72
C ASP A 265 -5.15 -15.34 10.09
N GLY A 266 -5.07 -14.00 10.14
CA GLY A 266 -4.83 -13.24 11.36
C GLY A 266 -3.51 -12.47 11.36
N TRP A 267 -3.08 -12.02 12.54
CA TRP A 267 -1.92 -11.14 12.69
C TRP A 267 -0.62 -11.86 12.30
N LEU A 268 0.16 -11.25 11.39
CA LEU A 268 1.43 -11.78 10.87
C LEU A 268 2.47 -12.07 11.98
N TRP A 269 2.45 -11.24 13.01
CA TRP A 269 3.31 -11.40 14.20
C TRP A 269 2.60 -10.88 15.45
N PRO A 270 1.79 -11.73 16.13
CA PRO A 270 0.98 -11.34 17.29
C PRO A 270 1.75 -10.72 18.46
N PHE A 271 3.04 -11.08 18.59
CA PHE A 271 3.96 -10.48 19.56
C PHE A 271 4.19 -8.99 19.32
N LYS A 272 4.23 -8.57 18.05
CA LYS A 272 4.48 -7.17 17.66
C LYS A 272 3.20 -6.37 17.49
N HIS A 273 2.23 -6.91 16.75
CA HIS A 273 0.94 -6.28 16.54
C HIS A 273 -0.16 -7.32 16.71
N ASN A 274 -1.22 -6.91 17.40
CA ASN A 274 -2.38 -7.71 17.73
C ASN A 274 -3.59 -6.78 17.89
N GLU A 275 -4.72 -7.31 18.34
CA GLU A 275 -5.99 -6.58 18.41
C GLU A 275 -5.92 -5.26 19.18
N SER A 276 -5.12 -5.18 20.26
CA SER A 276 -4.98 -3.94 21.03
C SER A 276 -4.35 -2.80 20.23
N HIS A 277 -3.64 -3.11 19.15
CA HIS A 277 -2.98 -2.15 18.28
C HIS A 277 -3.82 -1.75 17.07
N ARG A 278 -4.98 -2.38 16.83
CA ARG A 278 -5.78 -2.15 15.61
C ARG A 278 -6.14 -0.67 15.44
N VAL A 279 -6.69 -0.04 16.48
CA VAL A 279 -7.12 1.36 16.40
C VAL A 279 -5.96 2.30 16.07
N SER A 280 -4.82 2.15 16.74
CA SER A 280 -3.65 2.99 16.49
C SER A 280 -3.03 2.72 15.11
N LEU A 281 -2.90 1.45 14.71
CA LEU A 281 -2.27 1.06 13.46
C LEU A 281 -3.07 1.53 12.25
N PHE A 282 -4.40 1.41 12.33
CA PHE A 282 -5.32 1.78 11.26
C PHE A 282 -5.86 3.22 11.38
N SER A 283 -5.33 4.02 12.31
CA SER A 283 -5.67 5.44 12.45
C SER A 283 -5.32 6.25 11.20
N HIS A 284 -4.13 5.98 10.63
CA HIS A 284 -3.66 6.57 9.39
C HIS A 284 -3.91 5.60 8.24
N ARG A 285 -5.17 5.52 7.81
CA ARG A 285 -5.64 4.46 6.91
C ARG A 285 -4.81 4.31 5.62
N ARG A 286 -4.35 5.40 5.00
CA ARG A 286 -3.48 5.33 3.79
C ARG A 286 -2.16 4.63 4.09
N THR A 287 -1.50 5.00 5.19
CA THR A 287 -0.26 4.36 5.64
C THR A 287 -0.50 2.91 6.03
N ALA A 288 -1.63 2.61 6.68
CA ALA A 288 -2.01 1.25 7.04
C ALA A 288 -2.25 0.38 5.79
N GLU A 289 -3.04 0.84 4.84
CA GLU A 289 -3.32 0.13 3.59
C GLU A 289 -2.05 -0.09 2.76
N ALA A 290 -1.24 0.95 2.55
CA ALA A 290 -0.01 0.84 1.80
C ALA A 290 1.06 0.03 2.56
N GLN A 291 1.55 0.56 3.69
CA GLN A 291 2.75 0.04 4.34
C GLN A 291 2.52 -1.17 5.22
N TYR A 292 1.30 -1.38 5.73
CA TYR A 292 1.02 -2.52 6.61
C TYR A 292 0.26 -3.63 5.89
N MET A 293 -0.77 -3.29 5.11
CA MET A 293 -1.52 -4.27 4.31
C MET A 293 -0.89 -4.57 2.94
N GLN A 294 0.22 -3.90 2.59
CA GLN A 294 0.92 -4.06 1.30
C GLN A 294 0.02 -3.82 0.08
N LYS A 295 -1.05 -3.03 0.24
CA LYS A 295 -2.08 -2.81 -0.77
C LYS A 295 -2.29 -1.31 -1.00
N PRO A 296 -1.28 -0.60 -1.54
CA PRO A 296 -1.42 0.81 -1.84
C PRO A 296 -2.42 0.99 -2.98
N ARG A 297 -3.19 2.08 -2.91
CA ARG A 297 -4.21 2.41 -3.91
C ARG A 297 -3.70 3.39 -4.95
N ARG A 298 -4.30 3.33 -6.14
CA ARG A 298 -3.99 4.22 -7.25
C ARG A 298 -4.74 5.53 -7.06
N PHE A 299 -4.01 6.58 -6.70
CA PHE A 299 -4.55 7.94 -6.63
C PHE A 299 -3.91 8.80 -7.72
N ASN A 300 -4.60 9.87 -8.14
CA ASN A 300 -4.12 10.87 -9.11
C ASN A 300 -3.73 10.30 -10.47
N ALA A 301 -4.39 9.25 -10.93
CA ALA A 301 -4.15 8.74 -12.27
C ALA A 301 -4.59 9.75 -13.33
N GLU A 302 -3.90 9.77 -14.48
CA GLU A 302 -4.30 10.58 -15.62
C GLU A 302 -5.76 10.29 -16.02
N GLY A 303 -6.59 11.34 -16.10
CA GLY A 303 -8.03 11.24 -16.33
C GLY A 303 -8.90 11.01 -15.09
N ALA A 304 -8.34 10.97 -13.88
CA ALA A 304 -9.12 10.99 -12.64
C ALA A 304 -9.81 12.35 -12.45
N LEU A 305 -11.08 12.35 -12.05
CA LEU A 305 -11.85 13.58 -11.85
C LEU A 305 -11.47 14.33 -10.58
N TRP A 306 -11.12 13.60 -9.51
CA TRP A 306 -10.64 14.19 -8.26
C TRP A 306 -9.17 13.87 -8.05
N THR A 307 -8.44 14.87 -7.56
CA THR A 307 -7.04 14.72 -7.18
C THR A 307 -6.87 14.85 -5.67
N GLU A 308 -5.73 14.37 -5.17
CA GLU A 308 -5.34 14.49 -3.77
C GLU A 308 -5.25 15.94 -3.32
N VAL A 309 -4.83 16.85 -4.21
CA VAL A 309 -4.80 18.30 -3.93
C VAL A 309 -6.21 18.83 -3.67
N MET A 310 -7.17 18.44 -4.51
CA MET A 310 -8.58 18.84 -4.34
C MET A 310 -9.17 18.30 -3.03
N ILE A 311 -8.93 17.02 -2.71
CA ILE A 311 -9.44 16.40 -1.48
C ILE A 311 -8.78 17.02 -0.24
N SER A 312 -7.48 17.32 -0.28
CA SER A 312 -6.78 17.97 0.83
C SER A 312 -7.32 19.38 1.07
N ALA A 313 -7.49 20.18 0.00
CA ALA A 313 -8.11 21.49 0.09
C ALA A 313 -9.54 21.43 0.65
N ALA A 314 -10.33 20.43 0.24
CA ALA A 314 -11.69 20.24 0.75
C ALA A 314 -11.74 19.91 2.25
N ARG A 315 -10.76 19.16 2.78
CA ARG A 315 -10.66 18.88 4.23
C ARG A 315 -10.29 20.11 5.04
N GLU A 316 -9.47 20.99 4.48
CA GLU A 316 -9.02 22.22 5.14
C GLU A 316 -10.06 23.36 5.06
N LEU A 317 -10.95 23.32 4.07
CA LEU A 317 -11.95 24.35 3.82
C LEU A 317 -12.89 24.56 5.01
N GLN A 318 -12.83 25.77 5.59
CA GLN A 318 -13.79 26.24 6.59
C GLN A 318 -14.89 27.06 5.92
N ILE A 319 -16.14 26.67 6.13
CA ILE A 319 -17.31 27.37 5.59
C ILE A 319 -17.80 28.38 6.63
N HIS A 320 -17.84 29.66 6.25
CA HIS A 320 -18.29 30.77 7.11
C HIS A 320 -19.71 31.26 6.78
N HIS A 321 -20.34 30.71 5.75
CA HIS A 321 -21.70 31.05 5.38
C HIS A 321 -22.72 30.27 6.21
N ASP A 322 -23.93 30.81 6.35
CA ASP A 322 -25.01 30.10 7.02
C ASP A 322 -25.39 28.84 6.24
N LYS A 323 -25.52 27.72 6.95
CA LYS A 323 -26.08 26.48 6.40
C LYS A 323 -27.49 26.76 5.94
N VAL A 324 -27.81 26.49 4.68
CA VAL A 324 -29.13 26.75 4.07
C VAL A 324 -29.99 25.49 4.08
N ARG A 325 -29.43 24.38 3.60
CA ARG A 325 -30.16 23.13 3.35
C ARG A 325 -29.26 21.92 3.49
N THR A 326 -29.80 20.83 4.01
CA THR A 326 -29.13 19.53 4.12
C THR A 326 -29.96 18.45 3.44
N VAL A 327 -29.31 17.53 2.72
CA VAL A 327 -29.97 16.38 2.10
C VAL A 327 -29.18 15.11 2.36
N VAL A 328 -29.87 13.97 2.32
CA VAL A 328 -29.24 12.64 2.31
C VAL A 328 -29.53 12.02 0.95
N ALA A 329 -28.50 11.70 0.18
CA ALA A 329 -28.67 11.00 -1.08
C ALA A 329 -28.36 9.51 -0.95
N ILE A 330 -29.08 8.70 -1.73
CA ILE A 330 -28.95 7.25 -1.74
C ILE A 330 -28.71 6.79 -3.19
N ASP A 331 -27.72 5.92 -3.36
CA ASP A 331 -27.52 5.11 -4.56
C ASP A 331 -27.78 3.64 -4.19
N PRO A 332 -29.03 3.15 -4.36
CA PRO A 332 -29.44 1.85 -3.86
C PRO A 332 -28.93 0.70 -4.72
N GLN A 333 -28.59 -0.43 -4.09
CA GLN A 333 -28.31 -1.67 -4.80
C GLN A 333 -29.57 -2.17 -5.56
N ALA A 334 -29.39 -2.62 -6.81
CA ALA A 334 -30.50 -3.11 -7.63
C ALA A 334 -30.92 -4.57 -7.35
N THR A 335 -30.08 -5.38 -6.68
CA THR A 335 -30.32 -6.81 -6.45
C THR A 335 -29.96 -7.27 -5.03
N ASN A 336 -30.66 -8.30 -4.55
CA ASN A 336 -30.37 -8.99 -3.28
C ASN A 336 -29.66 -10.33 -3.58
N SER A 337 -28.33 -10.35 -3.51
CA SER A 337 -27.52 -11.58 -3.52
C SER A 337 -26.36 -11.46 -2.54
N ASP A 338 -25.75 -12.57 -2.12
CA ASP A 338 -24.57 -12.54 -1.22
C ASP A 338 -23.31 -11.93 -1.90
N GLU A 339 -23.37 -11.75 -3.22
CA GLU A 339 -22.40 -10.99 -4.03
C GLU A 339 -22.79 -9.52 -4.22
N SER A 340 -23.84 -9.02 -3.53
CA SER A 340 -24.40 -7.70 -3.83
C SER A 340 -23.40 -6.56 -3.65
N ASP A 341 -23.53 -5.60 -4.57
CA ASP A 341 -22.87 -4.30 -4.53
C ASP A 341 -23.25 -3.53 -3.26
N GLU A 342 -22.46 -2.51 -2.96
CA GLU A 342 -22.66 -1.68 -1.78
C GLU A 342 -23.78 -0.66 -2.01
N THR A 343 -24.52 -0.26 -0.97
CA THR A 343 -25.47 0.86 -1.08
C THR A 343 -24.79 2.16 -0.68
N GLY A 344 -24.75 3.14 -1.57
CA GLY A 344 -24.26 4.49 -1.31
C GLY A 344 -25.26 5.31 -0.49
N ILE A 345 -24.82 5.92 0.61
CA ILE A 345 -25.62 6.81 1.46
C ILE A 345 -24.72 7.96 1.93
N VAL A 346 -25.00 9.18 1.46
CA VAL A 346 -24.16 10.36 1.75
C VAL A 346 -25.03 11.53 2.20
N ALA A 347 -24.66 12.16 3.31
CA ALA A 347 -25.25 13.41 3.78
C ALA A 347 -24.41 14.60 3.28
N ALA A 348 -25.07 15.64 2.78
CA ALA A 348 -24.42 16.86 2.32
C ALA A 348 -25.25 18.10 2.61
N SER A 349 -24.59 19.24 2.72
CA SER A 349 -25.23 20.53 2.99
C SER A 349 -24.81 21.61 2.00
N SER A 350 -25.65 22.62 1.82
CA SER A 350 -25.31 23.85 1.09
C SER A 350 -25.38 25.06 2.00
N TYR A 351 -24.57 26.07 1.68
CA TYR A 351 -24.35 27.26 2.48
C TYR A 351 -24.33 28.49 1.58
N GLY A 352 -24.88 29.59 2.07
CA GLY A 352 -25.01 30.82 1.30
C GLY A 352 -25.92 30.69 0.07
N ALA A 353 -25.85 31.67 -0.83
CA ALA A 353 -26.73 31.75 -2.02
C ALA A 353 -25.99 32.34 -3.23
N GLY A 354 -26.56 32.14 -4.42
CA GLY A 354 -26.01 32.65 -5.69
C GLY A 354 -24.61 32.10 -5.99
N ASP A 355 -23.76 32.93 -6.58
CA ASP A 355 -22.41 32.53 -7.01
C ASP A 355 -21.45 32.22 -5.84
N LYS A 356 -21.79 32.66 -4.63
CA LYS A 356 -21.02 32.40 -3.39
C LYS A 356 -21.41 31.10 -2.69
N LYS A 357 -22.31 30.31 -3.28
CA LYS A 357 -22.79 29.07 -2.67
C LYS A 357 -21.63 28.10 -2.45
N GLN A 358 -21.55 27.57 -1.24
CA GLN A 358 -20.60 26.53 -0.86
C GLN A 358 -21.34 25.27 -0.41
N PHE A 359 -20.64 24.16 -0.36
CA PHE A 359 -21.21 22.86 -0.03
C PHE A 359 -20.32 22.12 0.95
N SER A 360 -20.90 21.20 1.71
CA SER A 360 -20.15 20.23 2.49
C SER A 360 -20.66 18.82 2.23
N VAL A 361 -19.75 17.85 2.34
CA VAL A 361 -20.09 16.45 2.54
C VAL A 361 -19.94 16.17 4.03
N ASP A 362 -21.05 15.83 4.69
CA ASP A 362 -21.17 15.82 6.14
C ASP A 362 -21.01 14.40 6.74
N GLY A 363 -21.24 13.36 5.93
CA GLY A 363 -21.07 11.99 6.39
C GLY A 363 -21.29 10.94 5.30
N ASP A 364 -20.54 9.84 5.41
CA ASP A 364 -20.69 8.62 4.63
C ASP A 364 -21.28 7.53 5.53
N TYR A 365 -22.46 7.02 5.15
CA TYR A 365 -23.22 5.99 5.87
C TYR A 365 -23.39 4.70 5.07
N SER A 366 -22.73 4.66 3.92
CA SER A 366 -22.81 3.60 2.94
C SER A 366 -22.27 2.28 3.48
N GLY A 367 -22.67 1.18 2.85
CA GLY A 367 -22.29 -0.16 3.30
C GLY A 367 -23.09 -1.27 2.62
N LYS A 368 -22.76 -2.52 2.95
CA LYS A 368 -23.54 -3.69 2.55
C LYS A 368 -24.71 -3.87 3.50
N TYR A 369 -25.93 -3.73 2.98
CA TYR A 369 -27.15 -3.82 3.77
C TYR A 369 -28.22 -4.59 3.01
N SER A 370 -29.19 -5.16 3.74
CA SER A 370 -30.47 -5.55 3.13
C SER A 370 -31.29 -4.30 2.75
N PRO A 371 -32.35 -4.42 1.94
CA PRO A 371 -33.19 -3.28 1.57
C PRO A 371 -33.73 -2.49 2.76
N ALA A 372 -34.30 -3.20 3.75
CA ALA A 372 -34.75 -2.59 4.99
C ALA A 372 -33.59 -2.02 5.82
N GLY A 373 -32.39 -2.61 5.72
CA GLY A 373 -31.18 -2.18 6.42
C GLY A 373 -30.68 -0.81 5.93
N TRP A 374 -30.50 -0.64 4.61
CA TRP A 374 -30.06 0.65 4.07
C TRP A 374 -31.12 1.74 4.27
N ALA A 375 -32.41 1.40 4.19
CA ALA A 375 -33.49 2.36 4.42
C ALA A 375 -33.46 2.92 5.86
N LYS A 376 -33.33 2.04 6.86
CA LYS A 376 -33.14 2.46 8.26
C LYS A 376 -31.89 3.31 8.45
N LYS A 377 -30.80 2.95 7.76
CA LYS A 377 -29.54 3.69 7.84
C LYS A 377 -29.67 5.10 7.25
N ALA A 378 -30.35 5.24 6.12
CA ALA A 378 -30.62 6.52 5.49
C ALA A 378 -31.56 7.40 6.34
N ILE A 379 -32.59 6.82 6.95
CA ILE A 379 -33.47 7.53 7.90
C ILE A 379 -32.67 8.02 9.11
N SER A 380 -31.79 7.19 9.66
CA SER A 380 -30.92 7.58 10.78
C SER A 380 -29.97 8.71 10.38
N ALA A 381 -29.40 8.69 9.17
CA ALA A 381 -28.58 9.79 8.66
C ALA A 381 -29.41 11.07 8.46
N TYR A 382 -30.63 10.94 7.93
CA TYR A 382 -31.57 12.06 7.76
C TYR A 382 -31.89 12.74 9.10
N GLU A 383 -32.15 11.95 10.14
CA GLU A 383 -32.41 12.46 11.49
C GLU A 383 -31.15 13.07 12.13
N GLN A 384 -30.00 12.39 12.04
CA GLN A 384 -28.73 12.85 12.62
C GLN A 384 -28.28 14.20 12.05
N HIS A 385 -28.52 14.44 10.76
CA HIS A 385 -28.13 15.66 10.07
C HIS A 385 -29.24 16.72 9.97
N GLU A 386 -30.42 16.45 10.56
CA GLU A 386 -31.62 17.28 10.43
C GLU A 386 -31.94 17.62 8.97
N ALA A 387 -31.82 16.62 8.08
CA ALA A 387 -31.91 16.83 6.65
C ALA A 387 -33.33 17.25 6.22
N ASP A 388 -33.42 18.01 5.13
CA ASP A 388 -34.67 18.52 4.58
C ASP A 388 -35.34 17.48 3.67
N ALA A 389 -34.56 16.64 3.00
CA ALA A 389 -35.06 15.62 2.09
C ALA A 389 -34.08 14.44 1.93
N ILE A 390 -34.62 13.30 1.51
CA ILE A 390 -33.85 12.18 0.97
C ILE A 390 -33.91 12.24 -0.57
N VAL A 391 -32.74 12.14 -1.23
CA VAL A 391 -32.59 12.16 -2.69
C VAL A 391 -32.36 10.74 -3.19
N ILE A 392 -33.14 10.31 -4.20
CA ILE A 392 -33.04 8.97 -4.80
C ILE A 392 -32.98 9.06 -6.32
N GLU A 393 -32.15 8.22 -6.96
CA GLU A 393 -32.13 8.08 -8.42
C GLU A 393 -33.31 7.23 -8.90
N THR A 394 -33.96 7.65 -10.00
CA THR A 394 -35.16 6.98 -10.54
C THR A 394 -34.93 6.05 -11.72
N ASN A 395 -33.73 5.99 -12.29
CA ASN A 395 -33.49 5.25 -13.53
C ASN A 395 -33.33 3.73 -13.34
N GLN A 396 -32.95 3.27 -12.15
CA GLN A 396 -32.92 1.85 -11.80
C GLN A 396 -33.43 1.65 -10.37
N GLY A 397 -34.68 1.21 -10.23
CA GLY A 397 -35.25 0.85 -8.92
C GLY A 397 -35.69 2.02 -8.04
N GLY A 398 -35.82 3.25 -8.54
CA GLY A 398 -36.22 4.39 -7.71
C GLY A 398 -37.63 4.29 -7.10
N ASP A 399 -38.59 3.68 -7.81
CA ASP A 399 -39.91 3.41 -7.23
C ASP A 399 -39.80 2.38 -6.09
N MET A 400 -38.93 1.38 -6.23
CA MET A 400 -38.63 0.40 -5.17
C MET A 400 -37.89 1.06 -3.99
N ALA A 401 -37.01 2.03 -4.24
CA ALA A 401 -36.29 2.74 -3.19
C ALA A 401 -37.22 3.63 -2.36
N GLU A 402 -38.13 4.37 -3.00
CA GLU A 402 -39.16 5.12 -2.29
C GLU A 402 -40.05 4.18 -1.47
N GLU A 403 -40.56 3.11 -2.07
CA GLU A 403 -41.41 2.14 -1.36
C GLU A 403 -40.69 1.54 -0.14
N THR A 404 -39.41 1.19 -0.29
CA THR A 404 -38.59 0.67 0.81
C THR A 404 -38.45 1.69 1.95
N LEU A 405 -38.22 2.97 1.63
CA LEU A 405 -38.17 4.05 2.63
C LEU A 405 -39.52 4.24 3.34
N ARG A 406 -40.63 4.24 2.57
CA ARG A 406 -41.99 4.36 3.14
C ARG A 406 -42.32 3.19 4.05
N ASN A 407 -42.02 1.96 3.63
CA ASN A 407 -42.22 0.75 4.41
C ASN A 407 -41.34 0.71 5.68
N ALA A 408 -40.15 1.32 5.64
CA ALA A 408 -39.30 1.52 6.81
C ALA A 408 -39.80 2.64 7.74
N GLY A 409 -40.89 3.32 7.41
CA GLY A 409 -41.53 4.34 8.24
C GLY A 409 -41.18 5.79 7.90
N PHE A 410 -40.48 6.06 6.79
CA PHE A 410 -40.08 7.42 6.42
C PHE A 410 -41.28 8.26 5.95
N LYS A 411 -41.59 9.32 6.70
CA LYS A 411 -42.67 10.28 6.38
C LYS A 411 -42.16 11.61 5.81
N GLY A 412 -40.85 11.76 5.65
CA GLY A 412 -40.24 12.99 5.15
C GLY A 412 -40.37 13.16 3.63
N ARG A 413 -39.78 14.27 3.15
CA ARG A 413 -39.74 14.61 1.72
C ARG A 413 -38.73 13.71 1.00
N ILE A 414 -39.16 13.11 -0.11
CA ILE A 414 -38.31 12.36 -1.04
C ILE A 414 -38.20 13.17 -2.33
N ILE A 415 -36.99 13.29 -2.86
CA ILE A 415 -36.69 13.98 -4.11
C ILE A 415 -36.15 12.95 -5.08
N ARG A 416 -36.81 12.88 -6.24
CA ARG A 416 -36.47 11.96 -7.31
C ARG A 416 -35.56 12.67 -8.30
N VAL A 417 -34.36 12.15 -8.52
CA VAL A 417 -33.43 12.65 -9.55
C VAL A 417 -33.37 11.67 -10.71
N HIS A 418 -33.64 12.17 -11.92
CA HIS A 418 -33.51 11.40 -13.15
C HIS A 418 -32.12 11.59 -13.73
N ALA A 419 -31.40 10.50 -13.98
CA ALA A 419 -30.11 10.59 -14.66
C ALA A 419 -30.31 10.68 -16.18
N SER A 420 -30.44 11.88 -16.69
CA SER A 420 -30.54 12.12 -18.15
C SER A 420 -29.17 12.08 -18.86
N LYS A 421 -28.08 12.16 -18.09
CA LYS A 421 -26.70 12.20 -18.59
C LYS A 421 -25.90 10.99 -18.12
N GLY A 422 -24.91 10.60 -18.91
CA GLY A 422 -23.94 9.57 -18.54
C GLY A 422 -23.15 9.95 -17.29
N LYS A 423 -22.64 8.94 -16.57
CA LYS A 423 -21.99 9.06 -15.26
C LYS A 423 -20.88 10.13 -15.21
N TYR A 424 -20.04 10.20 -16.24
CA TYR A 424 -19.01 11.25 -16.39
C TYR A 424 -19.61 12.66 -16.33
N ALA A 425 -20.62 12.93 -17.15
CA ALA A 425 -21.25 14.24 -17.29
C ALA A 425 -22.06 14.67 -16.05
N ARG A 426 -22.26 13.76 -15.08
CA ARG A 426 -22.82 14.07 -13.75
C ARG A 426 -21.71 14.38 -12.73
N ALA A 427 -20.62 13.63 -12.79
CA ALA A 427 -19.50 13.74 -11.86
C ALA A 427 -18.61 14.97 -12.13
N GLU A 428 -18.36 15.30 -13.40
CA GLU A 428 -17.48 16.41 -13.81
C GLU A 428 -17.91 17.79 -13.24
N PRO A 429 -19.21 18.19 -13.27
CA PRO A 429 -19.61 19.44 -12.63
C PRO A 429 -19.31 19.49 -11.13
N ILE A 430 -19.37 18.35 -10.45
CA ILE A 430 -19.08 18.26 -9.01
C ILE A 430 -17.57 18.31 -8.76
N SER A 431 -16.75 17.63 -9.58
CA SER A 431 -15.29 17.76 -9.46
C SER A 431 -14.82 19.19 -9.72
N ALA A 432 -15.47 19.92 -10.64
CA ALA A 432 -15.20 21.33 -10.86
C ALA A 432 -15.50 22.20 -9.61
N LEU A 433 -16.51 21.85 -8.81
CA LEU A 433 -16.77 22.54 -7.54
C LEU A 433 -15.65 22.29 -6.51
N TYR A 434 -15.09 21.07 -6.48
CA TYR A 434 -13.92 20.75 -5.67
C TYR A 434 -12.68 21.55 -6.13
N GLU A 435 -12.43 21.62 -7.44
CA GLU A 435 -11.34 22.40 -8.02
C GLU A 435 -11.45 23.90 -7.69
N GLN A 436 -12.67 24.44 -7.66
CA GLN A 436 -12.95 25.82 -7.28
C GLN A 436 -12.87 26.08 -5.75
N GLY A 437 -12.61 25.06 -4.93
CA GLY A 437 -12.58 25.20 -3.47
C GLY A 437 -13.94 25.51 -2.86
N ARG A 438 -15.04 24.99 -3.45
CA ARG A 438 -16.41 25.24 -3.01
C ARG A 438 -17.04 24.10 -2.21
N VAL A 439 -16.36 22.97 -2.08
CA VAL A 439 -16.84 21.79 -1.35
C VAL A 439 -15.92 21.48 -0.17
N ALA A 440 -16.47 21.39 1.02
CA ALA A 440 -15.76 20.98 2.23
C ALA A 440 -16.05 19.51 2.58
N ASN A 441 -15.06 18.79 3.08
CA ASN A 441 -15.21 17.42 3.56
C ASN A 441 -15.18 17.41 5.10
N GLN A 442 -16.34 17.32 5.75
CA GLN A 442 -16.49 17.51 7.20
C GLN A 442 -16.83 16.22 7.97
N GLY A 443 -17.09 15.11 7.28
CA GLY A 443 -17.43 13.82 7.87
C GLY A 443 -16.30 12.78 7.91
N ASN A 444 -16.61 11.56 8.38
CA ASN A 444 -15.74 10.38 8.21
C ASN A 444 -15.84 9.86 6.77
N LEU A 445 -15.14 10.51 5.84
CA LEU A 445 -15.32 10.32 4.40
C LEU A 445 -14.22 9.51 3.72
N TYR A 446 -13.31 8.90 4.47
CA TYR A 446 -12.10 8.28 3.89
C TYR A 446 -12.38 7.28 2.75
N VAL A 447 -13.41 6.44 2.88
CA VAL A 447 -13.75 5.46 1.83
C VAL A 447 -14.31 6.15 0.59
N LEU A 448 -15.18 7.14 0.79
CA LEU A 448 -15.69 7.99 -0.29
C LEU A 448 -14.55 8.76 -0.99
N GLU A 449 -13.67 9.43 -0.24
CA GLU A 449 -12.55 10.21 -0.78
C GLU A 449 -11.61 9.34 -1.63
N ASN A 450 -11.34 8.11 -1.18
CA ASN A 450 -10.57 7.15 -1.98
C ASN A 450 -11.31 6.79 -3.28
N GLN A 451 -12.61 6.50 -3.23
CA GLN A 451 -13.40 6.23 -4.44
C GLN A 451 -13.36 7.42 -5.42
N LEU A 452 -13.37 8.66 -4.94
CA LEU A 452 -13.22 9.86 -5.77
C LEU A 452 -11.85 9.89 -6.48
N MET A 453 -10.77 9.68 -5.74
CA MET A 453 -9.40 9.74 -6.26
C MET A 453 -9.01 8.54 -7.15
N GLU A 454 -9.71 7.41 -7.02
CA GLU A 454 -9.54 6.22 -7.86
C GLU A 454 -10.37 6.25 -9.15
N TYR A 455 -11.43 7.05 -9.19
CA TYR A 455 -12.38 7.04 -10.29
C TYR A 455 -11.82 7.74 -11.53
N ILE A 456 -11.46 6.94 -12.54
CA ILE A 456 -11.10 7.36 -13.89
C ILE A 456 -12.26 7.00 -14.82
N PRO A 457 -13.11 7.96 -15.21
CA PRO A 457 -14.32 7.68 -15.98
C PRO A 457 -14.07 6.98 -17.32
N ALA A 458 -12.91 7.26 -17.95
CA ALA A 458 -12.55 6.69 -19.25
C ALA A 458 -12.28 5.18 -19.21
N THR A 459 -11.87 4.65 -18.05
CA THR A 459 -11.47 3.23 -17.90
C THR A 459 -12.35 2.46 -16.91
N ALA A 460 -13.15 3.15 -16.11
CA ALA A 460 -14.04 2.53 -15.14
C ALA A 460 -15.21 1.81 -15.80
N LYS A 461 -15.39 0.52 -15.50
CA LYS A 461 -16.56 -0.27 -15.94
C LYS A 461 -17.85 0.14 -15.23
N LYS A 462 -17.76 0.51 -13.95
CA LYS A 462 -18.85 0.99 -13.10
C LYS A 462 -18.32 2.17 -12.26
N SER A 463 -19.17 3.14 -11.99
CA SER A 463 -18.92 4.16 -10.97
C SER A 463 -19.08 3.57 -9.57
N PRO A 464 -18.34 4.07 -8.57
CA PRO A 464 -18.50 3.65 -7.18
C PRO A 464 -19.80 4.20 -6.56
N ASP A 465 -20.50 3.37 -5.76
CA ASP A 465 -21.84 3.70 -5.27
C ASP A 465 -21.84 4.91 -4.30
N ARG A 466 -20.76 5.16 -3.52
CA ARG A 466 -20.66 6.36 -2.66
C ARG A 466 -20.46 7.62 -3.48
N LEU A 467 -19.65 7.51 -4.52
CA LEU A 467 -19.36 8.61 -5.43
C LEU A 467 -20.67 9.07 -6.07
N ASP A 468 -21.47 8.13 -6.59
CA ASP A 468 -22.76 8.46 -7.18
C ASP A 468 -23.72 9.09 -6.15
N ALA A 469 -23.83 8.53 -4.94
CA ALA A 469 -24.63 9.14 -3.87
C ALA A 469 -24.18 10.57 -3.55
N MET A 470 -22.88 10.82 -3.40
CA MET A 470 -22.33 12.16 -3.16
C MET A 470 -22.65 13.11 -4.33
N VAL A 471 -22.46 12.66 -5.57
CA VAL A 471 -22.77 13.43 -6.78
C VAL A 471 -24.26 13.79 -6.82
N TYR A 472 -25.17 12.89 -6.45
CA TYR A 472 -26.60 13.22 -6.36
C TYR A 472 -26.89 14.28 -5.31
N ALA A 473 -26.31 14.13 -4.11
CA ALA A 473 -26.51 15.10 -3.03
C ALA A 473 -26.07 16.49 -3.45
N LEU A 474 -24.84 16.62 -3.96
CA LEU A 474 -24.29 17.92 -4.37
C LEU A 474 -24.96 18.48 -5.61
N THR A 475 -25.41 17.64 -6.56
CA THR A 475 -26.16 18.09 -7.74
C THR A 475 -27.52 18.69 -7.35
N GLU A 476 -28.28 17.99 -6.51
CA GLU A 476 -29.57 18.48 -5.98
C GLU A 476 -29.38 19.78 -5.18
N LEU A 477 -28.34 19.84 -4.36
CA LEU A 477 -28.02 21.04 -3.61
C LEU A 477 -27.59 22.18 -4.51
N ASN A 478 -26.87 21.93 -5.60
CA ASN A 478 -26.39 22.97 -6.51
C ASN A 478 -27.51 23.54 -7.40
N GLY A 479 -28.53 22.74 -7.73
CA GLY A 479 -29.67 23.16 -8.54
C GLY A 479 -30.40 24.41 -8.02
N THR A 480 -31.00 25.17 -8.96
CA THR A 480 -31.85 26.32 -8.66
C THR A 480 -33.20 25.83 -8.16
N GLN A 481 -33.55 26.13 -6.90
CA GLN A 481 -34.93 25.97 -6.45
C GLN A 481 -35.80 27.07 -7.07
N PRO A 482 -37.04 26.76 -7.50
CA PRO A 482 -38.03 27.80 -7.74
C PRO A 482 -38.23 28.59 -6.45
N MET A 483 -38.10 29.91 -6.49
CA MET A 483 -38.44 30.77 -5.37
C MET A 483 -39.94 30.65 -5.07
N GLY A 484 -40.29 29.80 -4.11
CA GLY A 484 -41.66 29.64 -3.64
C GLY A 484 -41.82 28.37 -2.82
N MET A 485 -42.05 28.53 -1.51
CA MET A 485 -42.31 27.50 -0.49
C MET A 485 -41.09 26.77 0.09
N MET A 486 -40.50 27.32 1.15
CA MET A 486 -40.64 26.82 2.52
C MET A 486 -39.65 27.54 3.46
N ILE A 487 -40.15 27.98 4.60
CA ILE A 487 -39.33 28.44 5.74
C ILE A 487 -38.74 27.18 6.40
N PRO A 488 -37.41 27.11 6.62
CA PRO A 488 -36.78 26.00 7.37
C PRO A 488 -37.48 25.77 8.72
N LYS A 489 -37.67 24.51 9.15
CA LYS A 489 -38.28 24.18 10.46
C LYS A 489 -37.67 24.95 11.65
N ARG A 490 -36.35 25.21 11.61
CA ARG A 490 -35.61 26.01 12.61
C ARG A 490 -35.99 27.50 12.69
N LEU A 491 -36.71 28.03 11.70
CA LEU A 491 -37.20 29.42 11.66
C LEU A 491 -38.71 29.53 11.97
N GLN A 492 -39.39 28.41 12.28
CA GLN A 492 -40.81 28.37 12.64
C GLN A 492 -41.07 28.39 14.16
N GLY A 493 -40.09 28.77 14.99
CA GLY A 493 -40.25 28.82 16.45
C GLY A 493 -39.64 30.07 17.08
N ARG A 494 -40.48 31.08 17.33
CA ARG A 494 -40.44 31.96 18.52
C ARG A 494 -41.85 32.19 18.99
#